data_AF-A0A9P7EKH1-F1
#
_entry.id   AF-A0A9P7EKH1-F1
#
_cell.length_a   1.000
_cell.length_b   1.000
_cell.length_c   1.000
_cell.angle_alpha   90.00
_cell.angle_beta   90.00
_cell.angle_gamma   90.00
#
_symmetry.space_group_name_H-M   'P 1'
#
loop_
_entity.id
_entity.type
_entity.pdbx_description
1 polymer ?
#
loop_
_entity_poly.entity_id
_entity_poly.type
_entity_poly.pdbx_seq_one_letter_code
_entity_poly.pdbx_strand_id
1 'polypeptide(L)'
;MQDGEDLEDLSLGDVFTEPPRPPTPPPTFATCTRNAFPDLKIRLVGSHPLWAHHLWNAALAFASYIDSNPEIARNRCVLELGAGGGLPGLVAAQNGAKKVVLTDYPEAVLIDNLEFNASQNLSPDEQDHVETQGYIWGHPVDNIMRALPKDASTGYHLIILSDLIFNHSQHDALLKSCDMCLTSRSASDDASIVPCVLVFYSHHRPHLADRDLEFFRKAQGAGWVCEEIVTHKYPPMFPEDPGEEKVRATVHGWRMTRGDAGDFPHSILI
;
A
#
# COMPACT_ATOMS: atom_id res chain seq x y z
N MET A 1 -48.26 49.88 -33.72
CA MET A 1 -48.90 48.58 -33.42
C MET A 1 -48.01 47.55 -34.07
N GLN A 2 -46.99 47.10 -33.32
CA GLN A 2 -47.03 45.87 -32.50
C GLN A 2 -46.96 44.64 -33.40
N ASP A 3 -46.05 43.68 -33.27
CA ASP A 3 -44.96 43.46 -32.32
C ASP A 3 -43.97 42.53 -33.04
N GLY A 4 -42.69 42.69 -32.75
CA GLY A 4 -41.70 41.64 -33.00
C GLY A 4 -41.63 40.77 -31.76
N GLU A 5 -41.62 39.44 -31.93
CA GLU A 5 -41.09 38.53 -30.93
C GLU A 5 -40.33 37.41 -31.63
N ASP A 6 -39.05 37.35 -31.25
CA ASP A 6 -38.05 36.37 -31.59
C ASP A 6 -38.48 34.99 -31.06
N LEU A 7 -38.47 33.99 -31.94
CA LEU A 7 -38.53 32.59 -31.51
C LEU A 7 -37.14 32.21 -31.00
N GLU A 8 -37.03 32.29 -29.68
CA GLU A 8 -35.87 31.95 -28.86
C GLU A 8 -35.23 30.61 -29.27
N ASP A 9 -33.92 30.71 -29.50
CA ASP A 9 -32.94 29.64 -29.46
C ASP A 9 -33.09 28.85 -28.15
N LEU A 10 -33.77 27.70 -28.22
CA LEU A 10 -33.82 26.73 -27.12
C LEU A 10 -32.44 26.10 -26.96
N SER A 11 -31.54 26.84 -26.32
CA SER A 11 -30.24 26.35 -25.91
C SER A 11 -30.46 25.13 -25.00
N LEU A 12 -29.93 23.97 -25.42
CA LEU A 12 -29.91 22.72 -24.66
C LEU A 12 -28.99 22.79 -23.41
N GLY A 13 -28.74 23.99 -22.86
CA GLY A 13 -27.78 24.24 -21.79
C GLY A 13 -28.29 23.96 -20.38
N ASP A 14 -29.60 23.77 -20.19
CA ASP A 14 -30.21 23.67 -18.85
C ASP A 14 -30.59 22.24 -18.41
N VAL A 15 -30.04 21.22 -19.08
CA VAL A 15 -30.32 19.83 -18.71
C VAL A 15 -29.14 19.24 -17.94
N PHE A 16 -29.28 19.25 -16.60
CA PHE A 16 -28.39 18.69 -15.56
C PHE A 16 -27.23 19.60 -15.08
N THR A 17 -27.55 20.58 -14.24
CA THR A 17 -26.58 21.03 -13.23
C THR A 17 -26.46 19.93 -12.18
N GLU A 18 -25.38 19.16 -12.24
CA GLU A 18 -25.07 18.17 -11.20
C GLU A 18 -24.97 18.93 -9.86
N PRO A 19 -25.70 18.52 -8.80
CA PRO A 19 -25.69 19.24 -7.54
C PRO A 19 -24.25 19.32 -7.01
N PRO A 20 -23.85 20.46 -6.39
CA PRO A 20 -22.51 20.61 -5.88
C PRO A 20 -22.22 19.49 -4.88
N ARG A 21 -21.11 18.78 -5.12
CA ARG A 21 -20.69 17.69 -4.24
C ARG A 21 -20.54 18.22 -2.81
N PRO A 22 -21.06 17.49 -1.81
CA PRO A 22 -20.87 17.88 -0.42
C PRO A 22 -19.37 18.03 -0.11
N PRO A 23 -18.99 18.98 0.77
CA PRO A 23 -17.60 19.19 1.10
C PRO A 23 -17.01 17.92 1.74
N THR A 24 -15.75 17.63 1.41
CA THR A 24 -15.02 16.52 2.03
C THR A 24 -15.01 16.72 3.56
N PRO A 25 -15.32 15.68 4.35
CA PRO A 25 -15.22 15.75 5.81
C PRO A 25 -13.82 16.20 6.27
N PRO A 26 -13.69 16.72 7.50
CA PRO A 26 -12.37 17.02 8.05
C PRO A 26 -11.55 15.73 8.27
N PRO A 27 -10.19 15.82 8.29
CA PRO A 27 -9.34 14.71 8.66
C PRO A 27 -9.66 14.15 10.05
N THR A 28 -9.45 12.85 10.23
CA THR A 28 -9.62 12.16 11.53
C THR A 28 -8.29 11.59 12.00
N PHE A 29 -8.27 11.01 13.21
CA PHE A 29 -7.09 10.37 13.76
C PHE A 29 -7.43 8.97 14.29
N ALA A 30 -6.53 8.03 14.04
CA ALA A 30 -6.55 6.70 14.64
C ALA A 30 -5.24 6.46 15.39
N THR A 31 -5.30 5.75 16.51
CA THR A 31 -4.12 5.40 17.31
C THR A 31 -3.77 3.94 17.11
N CYS A 32 -2.52 3.66 16.73
CA CYS A 32 -1.95 2.32 16.77
C CYS A 32 -1.19 2.17 18.10
N THR A 33 -1.77 1.40 19.02
CA THR A 33 -1.11 1.09 20.30
C THR A 33 -0.13 -0.05 20.13
N ARG A 34 1.08 0.13 20.65
CA ARG A 34 2.20 -0.82 20.50
C ARG A 34 2.76 -1.18 21.87
N ASN A 35 3.23 -2.42 22.02
CA ASN A 35 3.61 -2.93 23.34
C ASN A 35 4.97 -2.38 23.82
N ALA A 36 6.01 -2.56 23.01
CA ALA A 36 7.40 -2.23 23.37
C ALA A 36 7.90 -0.92 22.73
N PHE A 37 7.01 -0.20 22.05
CA PHE A 37 7.31 1.00 21.28
C PHE A 37 6.26 2.08 21.54
N PRO A 38 6.56 3.36 21.29
CA PRO A 38 5.56 4.42 21.38
C PRO A 38 4.37 4.18 20.46
N ASP A 39 3.19 4.59 20.93
CA ASP A 39 1.97 4.62 20.13
C ASP A 39 2.13 5.61 18.97
N LEU A 40 1.58 5.23 17.80
CA LEU A 40 1.52 6.12 16.65
C LEU A 40 0.13 6.70 16.51
N LYS A 41 0.04 8.02 16.34
CA LYS A 41 -1.21 8.72 16.04
C LYS A 41 -1.22 9.06 14.56
N ILE A 42 -2.05 8.35 13.81
CA ILE A 42 -2.13 8.42 12.36
C ILE A 42 -3.29 9.33 11.97
N ARG A 43 -2.99 10.42 11.27
CA ARG A 43 -3.99 11.25 10.60
C ARG A 43 -4.49 10.53 9.36
N LEU A 44 -5.80 10.53 9.17
CA LEU A 44 -6.50 9.98 8.02
C LEU A 44 -7.22 11.12 7.30
N VAL A 45 -7.19 11.12 5.96
CA VAL A 45 -7.93 12.11 5.18
C VAL A 45 -9.44 11.96 5.43
N GLY A 46 -10.24 13.01 5.21
CA GLY A 46 -11.65 12.96 5.62
C GLY A 46 -12.54 12.02 4.80
N SER A 47 -12.39 12.03 3.48
CA SER A 47 -12.96 11.04 2.57
C SER A 47 -12.13 11.01 1.29
N HIS A 48 -11.95 9.81 0.72
CA HIS A 48 -11.16 9.64 -0.49
C HIS A 48 -11.62 8.38 -1.25
N PRO A 49 -11.73 8.41 -2.59
CA PRO A 49 -12.15 7.24 -3.39
C PRO A 49 -11.18 6.05 -3.31
N LEU A 50 -9.93 6.30 -2.92
CA LEU A 50 -8.92 5.26 -2.66
C LEU A 50 -8.90 4.79 -1.20
N TRP A 51 -9.92 5.15 -0.41
CA TRP A 51 -10.11 4.67 0.96
C TRP A 51 -9.02 5.04 1.98
N ALA A 52 -8.22 6.06 1.70
CA ALA A 52 -7.19 6.59 2.62
C ALA A 52 -7.75 7.22 3.92
N HIS A 53 -9.08 7.25 4.08
CA HIS A 53 -9.78 7.74 5.27
C HIS A 53 -9.95 6.66 6.35
N HIS A 54 -9.43 5.46 6.14
CA HIS A 54 -9.45 4.36 7.11
C HIS A 54 -8.03 3.94 7.51
N LEU A 55 -7.89 3.58 8.79
CA LEU A 55 -6.76 2.78 9.25
C LEU A 55 -7.18 1.31 9.20
N TRP A 56 -6.67 0.58 8.22
CA TRP A 56 -7.06 -0.81 7.96
C TRP A 56 -6.46 -1.79 8.97
N ASN A 57 -7.18 -2.86 9.30
CA ASN A 57 -6.68 -3.95 10.15
C ASN A 57 -5.39 -4.57 9.61
N ALA A 58 -5.22 -4.63 8.28
CA ALA A 58 -3.97 -5.10 7.66
C ALA A 58 -2.77 -4.22 8.04
N ALA A 59 -2.94 -2.90 8.16
CA ALA A 59 -1.89 -1.99 8.58
C ALA A 59 -1.50 -2.20 10.06
N LEU A 60 -2.49 -2.48 10.92
CA LEU A 60 -2.24 -2.84 12.33
C LEU A 60 -1.51 -4.18 12.45
N ALA A 61 -1.89 -5.17 11.64
CA ALA A 61 -1.22 -6.46 11.58
C ALA A 61 0.22 -6.33 11.07
N PHE A 62 0.46 -5.49 10.06
CA PHE A 62 1.80 -5.14 9.59
C PHE A 62 2.67 -4.54 10.68
N ALA A 63 2.15 -3.53 11.40
CA ALA A 63 2.85 -2.88 12.50
C ALA A 63 3.29 -3.91 13.55
N SER A 64 2.35 -4.76 14.00
CA SER A 64 2.64 -5.82 14.97
C SER A 64 3.65 -6.84 14.43
N TYR A 65 3.59 -7.17 13.13
CA TYR A 65 4.50 -8.13 12.51
C TYR A 65 5.92 -7.59 12.44
N ILE A 66 6.10 -6.33 12.01
CA ILE A 66 7.43 -5.69 11.95
C ILE A 66 8.03 -5.54 13.34
N ASP A 67 7.26 -5.13 14.35
CA ASP A 67 7.72 -5.05 15.74
C ASP A 67 8.20 -6.38 16.30
N SER A 68 7.57 -7.48 15.88
CA SER A 68 7.93 -8.83 16.31
C SER A 68 9.09 -9.43 15.50
N ASN A 69 9.40 -8.86 14.32
CA ASN A 69 10.40 -9.35 13.38
C ASN A 69 11.22 -8.17 12.82
N PRO A 70 11.88 -7.36 13.69
CA PRO A 70 12.49 -6.09 13.28
C PRO A 70 13.60 -6.28 12.24
N GLU A 71 14.23 -7.45 12.18
CA GLU A 71 15.23 -7.81 11.18
C GLU A 71 14.72 -7.75 9.74
N ILE A 72 13.41 -7.79 9.51
CA ILE A 72 12.84 -7.67 8.17
C ILE A 72 13.01 -6.27 7.57
N ALA A 73 13.09 -5.24 8.42
CA ALA A 73 13.21 -3.84 8.05
C ALA A 73 14.55 -3.21 8.48
N ARG A 74 15.15 -3.69 9.57
CA ARG A 74 16.38 -3.11 10.16
C ARG A 74 17.53 -3.09 9.15
N ASN A 75 18.17 -1.93 9.02
CA ASN A 75 19.26 -1.65 8.09
C ASN A 75 18.93 -1.93 6.62
N ARG A 76 17.64 -1.98 6.26
CA ARG A 76 17.16 -2.29 4.91
C ARG A 76 16.44 -1.09 4.30
N CYS A 77 16.41 -1.06 2.96
CA CYS A 77 15.59 -0.10 2.22
C CYS A 77 14.18 -0.68 2.03
N VAL A 78 13.17 0.09 2.42
CA VAL A 78 11.75 -0.31 2.44
C VAL A 78 10.94 0.59 1.51
N LEU A 79 10.08 -0.01 0.70
CA LEU A 79 9.09 0.70 -0.13
C LEU A 79 7.69 0.32 0.35
N GLU A 80 6.84 1.29 0.60
CA GLU A 80 5.41 1.06 0.82
C GLU A 80 4.61 1.58 -0.37
N LEU A 81 3.82 0.70 -0.98
CA LEU A 81 2.90 1.06 -2.06
C LEU A 81 1.51 1.29 -1.47
N GLY A 82 0.82 2.37 -1.89
CA GLY A 82 -0.53 2.66 -1.40
C GLY A 82 -0.60 2.86 0.12
N ALA A 83 0.28 3.72 0.64
CA ALA A 83 0.56 3.83 2.06
C ALA A 83 -0.63 4.38 2.89
N GLY A 84 -1.52 5.17 2.30
CA GLY A 84 -2.66 5.82 2.96
C GLY A 84 -2.23 6.69 4.14
N GLY A 85 -2.32 6.13 5.35
CA GLY A 85 -1.81 6.76 6.58
C GLY A 85 -0.31 6.55 6.84
N GLY A 86 0.32 5.59 6.16
CA GLY A 86 1.75 5.26 6.25
C GLY A 86 2.17 4.41 7.43
N LEU A 87 1.23 3.85 8.21
CA LEU A 87 1.53 3.16 9.46
C LEU A 87 2.62 2.07 9.31
N PRO A 88 2.53 1.10 8.36
CA PRO A 88 3.56 0.08 8.19
C PRO A 88 4.96 0.62 7.94
N GLY A 89 5.11 1.58 7.02
CA GLY A 89 6.41 2.17 6.71
C GLY A 89 6.96 3.05 7.84
N LEU A 90 6.11 3.76 8.58
CA LEU A 90 6.53 4.49 9.79
C LEU A 90 7.05 3.54 10.88
N VAL A 91 6.38 2.40 11.08
CA VAL A 91 6.84 1.36 12.00
C VAL A 91 8.15 0.72 11.51
N ALA A 92 8.32 0.53 10.20
CA ALA A 92 9.59 0.10 9.63
C ALA A 92 10.73 1.08 9.91
N ALA A 93 10.48 2.39 9.80
CA ALA A 93 11.44 3.44 10.13
C ALA A 93 11.88 3.35 11.60
N GLN A 94 10.92 3.27 12.54
CA GLN A 94 11.21 3.15 13.97
C GLN A 94 11.89 1.82 14.37
N ASN A 95 11.77 0.79 13.53
CA ASN A 95 12.50 -0.48 13.70
C ASN A 95 13.91 -0.45 13.07
N GLY A 96 14.38 0.73 12.66
CA GLY A 96 15.75 0.98 12.20
C GLY A 96 15.96 0.70 10.71
N ALA A 97 14.94 0.91 9.87
CA ALA A 97 15.13 0.87 8.43
C ALA A 97 16.18 1.91 7.97
N LYS A 98 17.00 1.53 6.98
CA LYS A 98 18.04 2.42 6.42
C LYS A 98 17.43 3.55 5.58
N LYS A 99 16.35 3.24 4.86
CA LYS A 99 15.57 4.18 4.06
C LYS A 99 14.15 3.64 3.97
N VAL A 100 13.15 4.49 4.13
CA VAL A 100 11.75 4.18 3.85
C VAL A 100 11.25 5.14 2.78
N VAL A 101 10.60 4.62 1.75
CA VAL A 101 9.88 5.43 0.77
C VAL A 101 8.40 5.06 0.86
N LEU A 102 7.60 6.02 1.32
CA LEU A 102 6.15 5.91 1.41
C LEU A 102 5.55 6.44 0.11
N THR A 103 4.75 5.63 -0.57
CA THR A 103 4.12 6.05 -1.82
C THR A 103 2.61 5.88 -1.79
N ASP A 104 1.92 6.82 -2.42
CA ASP A 104 0.50 6.73 -2.71
C ASP A 104 0.20 7.44 -4.03
N TYR A 105 -1.05 7.42 -4.48
CA TYR A 105 -1.48 8.09 -5.69
C TYR A 105 -1.06 9.58 -5.68
N PRO A 106 -0.61 10.17 -6.82
CA PRO A 106 0.01 11.49 -6.87
C PRO A 106 -1.01 12.64 -6.72
N GLU A 107 -1.70 12.66 -5.57
CA GLU A 107 -2.59 13.72 -5.12
C GLU A 107 -2.05 14.36 -3.85
N ALA A 108 -1.99 15.70 -3.84
CA ALA A 108 -1.42 16.45 -2.73
C ALA A 108 -2.02 16.06 -1.37
N VAL A 109 -3.35 15.84 -1.31
CA VAL A 109 -4.02 15.46 -0.05
C VAL A 109 -3.48 14.17 0.57
N LEU A 110 -3.03 13.21 -0.25
CA LEU A 110 -2.46 11.95 0.23
C LEU A 110 -1.00 12.13 0.63
N ILE A 111 -0.22 12.79 -0.22
CA ILE A 111 1.21 12.99 0.04
C ILE A 111 1.45 13.91 1.23
N ASP A 112 0.73 15.04 1.33
CA ASP A 112 0.75 15.93 2.49
C ASP A 112 0.32 15.21 3.78
N ASN A 113 -0.55 14.20 3.68
CA ASN A 113 -0.97 13.40 4.82
C ASN A 113 0.12 12.43 5.29
N LEU A 114 0.83 11.79 4.36
CA LEU A 114 1.99 10.96 4.69
C LEU A 114 3.11 11.80 5.32
N GLU A 115 3.41 12.98 4.75
CA GLU A 115 4.42 13.90 5.26
C GLU A 115 4.09 14.36 6.68
N PHE A 116 2.82 14.73 6.90
CA PHE A 116 2.35 15.06 8.23
C PHE A 116 2.55 13.90 9.20
N ASN A 117 2.10 12.69 8.85
CA ASN A 117 2.23 11.53 9.74
C ASN A 117 3.69 11.18 10.03
N ALA A 118 4.59 11.27 9.05
CA ALA A 118 6.03 11.11 9.25
C ALA A 118 6.56 12.16 10.23
N SER A 119 6.24 13.44 10.01
CA SER A 119 6.70 14.54 10.89
C SER A 119 6.24 14.42 12.34
N GLN A 120 5.05 13.84 12.57
CA GLN A 120 4.44 13.75 13.89
C GLN A 120 4.87 12.50 14.67
N ASN A 121 5.26 11.44 13.97
CA ASN A 121 5.50 10.13 14.59
C ASN A 121 6.98 9.72 14.59
N LEU A 122 7.84 10.41 13.84
CA LEU A 122 9.26 10.09 13.75
C LEU A 122 10.12 11.16 14.42
N SER A 123 11.22 10.75 15.03
CA SER A 123 12.30 11.65 15.46
C SER A 123 13.00 12.30 14.25
N PRO A 124 13.73 13.41 14.43
CA PRO A 124 14.45 14.07 13.33
C PRO A 124 15.38 13.10 12.56
N ASP A 125 16.13 12.27 13.28
CA ASP A 125 17.05 11.30 12.67
C ASP A 125 16.30 10.24 11.85
N GLU A 126 15.12 9.80 12.30
CA GLU A 126 14.29 8.88 11.53
C GLU A 126 13.69 9.56 10.28
N GLN A 127 13.27 10.82 10.40
CA GLN A 127 12.71 11.60 9.29
C GLN A 127 13.72 11.79 8.15
N ASP A 128 15.00 11.95 8.45
CA ASP A 128 16.08 12.07 7.44
C ASP A 128 16.18 10.84 6.53
N HIS A 129 15.64 9.70 6.97
CA HIS A 129 15.63 8.44 6.24
C HIS A 129 14.26 8.07 5.68
N VAL A 130 13.23 8.92 5.84
CA VAL A 130 11.89 8.70 5.28
C VAL A 130 11.59 9.71 4.19
N GLU A 131 11.03 9.23 3.08
CA GLU A 131 10.62 10.08 1.97
C GLU A 131 9.22 9.70 1.49
N THR A 132 8.44 10.70 1.11
CA THR A 132 7.08 10.55 0.59
C THR A 132 7.06 10.87 -0.89
N GLN A 133 6.41 10.05 -1.71
CA GLN A 133 6.32 10.29 -3.15
C GLN A 133 4.96 9.89 -3.72
N GLY A 134 4.49 10.67 -4.70
CA GLY A 134 3.38 10.27 -5.56
C GLY A 134 3.81 9.18 -6.55
N TYR A 135 3.03 8.10 -6.64
CA TYR A 135 3.28 6.99 -7.55
C TYR A 135 2.00 6.30 -8.01
N ILE A 136 1.98 5.96 -9.30
CA ILE A 136 0.91 5.18 -9.91
C ILE A 136 1.47 3.77 -10.15
N TRP A 137 0.80 2.74 -9.65
CA TRP A 137 1.27 1.37 -9.78
C TRP A 137 1.47 0.99 -11.27
N GLY A 138 2.51 0.23 -11.56
CA GLY A 138 2.91 -0.17 -12.90
C GLY A 138 3.59 0.90 -13.77
N HIS A 139 3.66 2.17 -13.32
CA HIS A 139 4.41 3.23 -14.00
C HIS A 139 5.92 3.12 -13.78
N PRO A 140 6.76 3.79 -14.61
CA PRO A 140 8.21 3.85 -14.41
C PRO A 140 8.61 4.27 -13.00
N VAL A 141 9.67 3.65 -12.47
CA VAL A 141 10.07 3.75 -11.05
C VAL A 141 11.28 4.66 -10.83
N ASP A 142 11.73 5.39 -11.85
CA ASP A 142 12.96 6.19 -11.80
C ASP A 142 13.01 7.14 -10.59
N ASN A 143 11.89 7.77 -10.22
CA ASN A 143 11.81 8.68 -9.07
C ASN A 143 11.95 7.94 -7.73
N ILE A 144 11.25 6.81 -7.61
CA ILE A 144 11.29 5.97 -6.42
C ILE A 144 12.70 5.40 -6.25
N MET A 145 13.27 4.83 -7.31
CA MET A 145 14.63 4.26 -7.29
C MET A 145 15.70 5.30 -6.99
N ARG A 146 15.52 6.56 -7.41
CA ARG A 146 16.45 7.67 -7.10
C ARG A 146 16.48 8.07 -5.62
N ALA A 147 15.47 7.69 -4.83
CA ALA A 147 15.45 7.93 -3.39
C ALA A 147 16.31 6.94 -2.59
N LEU A 148 16.78 5.86 -3.22
CA LEU A 148 17.70 4.93 -2.57
C LEU A 148 19.04 5.64 -2.27
N PRO A 149 19.67 5.36 -1.11
CA PRO A 149 21.02 5.85 -0.82
C PRO A 149 22.00 5.46 -1.93
N LYS A 150 23.00 6.30 -2.21
CA LYS A 150 23.97 6.06 -3.30
C LYS A 150 24.81 4.79 -3.11
N ASP A 151 24.95 4.35 -1.86
CA ASP A 151 25.64 3.14 -1.43
C ASP A 151 24.67 1.95 -1.25
N ALA A 152 23.37 2.13 -1.49
CA ALA A 152 22.38 1.08 -1.36
C ALA A 152 22.31 0.20 -2.63
N SER A 153 21.67 -0.96 -2.44
CA SER A 153 21.35 -1.97 -3.44
C SER A 153 20.65 -1.42 -4.69
N THR A 154 20.58 -2.22 -5.73
CA THR A 154 19.87 -1.92 -6.99
C THR A 154 18.33 -1.81 -6.84
N GLY A 155 17.79 -1.83 -5.62
CA GLY A 155 16.36 -1.81 -5.32
C GLY A 155 16.06 -1.88 -3.83
N TYR A 156 14.79 -2.12 -3.48
CA TYR A 156 14.31 -2.26 -2.11
C TYR A 156 14.41 -3.71 -1.62
N HIS A 157 14.72 -3.89 -0.35
CA HIS A 157 14.81 -5.22 0.26
C HIS A 157 13.44 -5.70 0.76
N LEU A 158 12.57 -4.75 1.12
CA LEU A 158 11.20 -5.02 1.55
C LEU A 158 10.26 -4.11 0.78
N ILE A 159 9.23 -4.70 0.17
CA ILE A 159 8.09 -3.96 -0.38
C ILE A 159 6.84 -4.32 0.42
N ILE A 160 6.11 -3.32 0.89
CA ILE A 160 4.90 -3.46 1.71
C ILE A 160 3.67 -3.18 0.86
N LEU A 161 2.73 -4.13 0.84
CA LEU A 161 1.40 -4.00 0.25
C LEU A 161 0.37 -4.22 1.35
N SER A 162 -0.11 -3.13 1.96
CA SER A 162 -1.10 -3.17 3.03
C SER A 162 -2.51 -2.90 2.51
N ASP A 163 -3.29 -3.97 2.42
CA ASP A 163 -4.71 -3.97 2.03
C ASP A 163 -4.98 -3.43 0.61
N LEU A 164 -4.14 -3.78 -0.36
CA LEU A 164 -4.26 -3.26 -1.73
C LEU A 164 -4.94 -4.22 -2.72
N ILE A 165 -4.89 -5.53 -2.44
CA ILE A 165 -5.25 -6.55 -3.43
C ILE A 165 -6.76 -6.69 -3.66
N PHE A 166 -7.60 -5.98 -2.91
CA PHE A 166 -9.03 -5.88 -3.22
C PHE A 166 -9.28 -5.20 -4.58
N ASN A 167 -8.34 -4.39 -5.07
CA ASN A 167 -8.43 -3.77 -6.39
C ASN A 167 -7.93 -4.73 -7.47
N HIS A 168 -8.77 -5.71 -7.82
CA HIS A 168 -8.44 -6.78 -8.78
C HIS A 168 -7.95 -6.27 -10.14
N SER A 169 -8.38 -5.07 -10.55
CA SER A 169 -7.96 -4.46 -11.82
C SER A 169 -6.49 -4.03 -11.82
N GLN A 170 -5.89 -3.88 -10.64
CA GLN A 170 -4.54 -3.35 -10.44
C GLN A 170 -3.51 -4.41 -10.07
N HIS A 171 -3.90 -5.69 -10.00
CA HIS A 171 -2.97 -6.77 -9.64
C HIS A 171 -1.71 -6.79 -10.53
N ASP A 172 -1.89 -6.70 -11.85
CA ASP A 172 -0.76 -6.73 -12.79
C ASP A 172 0.14 -5.50 -12.63
N ALA A 173 -0.46 -4.33 -12.37
CA ALA A 173 0.27 -3.09 -12.12
C ALA A 173 1.09 -3.15 -10.82
N LEU A 174 0.50 -3.68 -9.74
CA LEU A 174 1.18 -3.91 -8.46
C LEU A 174 2.34 -4.89 -8.60
N LEU A 175 2.13 -6.04 -9.24
CA LEU A 175 3.19 -7.03 -9.48
C LEU A 175 4.32 -6.43 -10.31
N LYS A 176 4.00 -5.67 -11.36
CA LYS A 176 5.00 -4.96 -12.16
C LYS A 176 5.82 -3.98 -11.31
N SER A 177 5.19 -3.20 -10.43
CA SER A 177 5.91 -2.33 -9.50
C SER A 177 6.83 -3.12 -8.57
N CYS A 178 6.36 -4.25 -8.03
CA CYS A 178 7.17 -5.12 -7.19
C CYS A 178 8.40 -5.64 -7.94
N ASP A 179 8.21 -6.11 -9.17
CA ASP A 179 9.26 -6.63 -10.04
C ASP A 179 10.35 -5.59 -10.34
N MET A 180 9.96 -4.35 -10.62
CA MET A 180 10.90 -3.27 -10.97
C MET A 180 11.62 -2.68 -9.75
N CYS A 181 11.02 -2.77 -8.57
CA CYS A 181 11.55 -2.15 -7.35
C CYS A 181 12.32 -3.12 -6.45
N LEU A 182 12.02 -4.42 -6.47
CA LEU A 182 12.66 -5.36 -5.55
C LEU A 182 14.13 -5.55 -5.94
N THR A 183 15.03 -5.45 -4.96
CA THR A 183 16.44 -5.71 -5.23
C THR A 183 16.65 -7.17 -5.62
N SER A 184 17.53 -7.40 -6.59
CA SER A 184 18.02 -8.73 -6.92
C SER A 184 19.01 -9.19 -5.85
N ARG A 185 19.05 -10.50 -5.59
CA ARG A 185 20.10 -11.10 -4.77
C ARG A 185 21.40 -11.17 -5.57
N SER A 186 22.50 -10.72 -4.96
CA SER A 186 23.85 -11.05 -5.42
C SER A 186 24.33 -12.34 -4.76
N ALA A 187 25.22 -13.07 -5.44
CA ALA A 187 25.89 -14.25 -4.86
C ALA A 187 26.76 -13.93 -3.64
N SER A 188 27.08 -12.65 -3.43
CA SER A 188 27.84 -12.14 -2.28
C SER A 188 26.96 -11.74 -1.09
N ASP A 189 25.64 -11.71 -1.25
CA ASP A 189 24.74 -11.25 -0.19
C ASP A 189 24.64 -12.28 0.93
N ASP A 190 24.50 -11.80 2.16
CA ASP A 190 24.21 -12.65 3.31
C ASP A 190 22.94 -13.47 3.03
N ALA A 191 23.07 -14.80 3.06
CA ALA A 191 21.97 -15.72 2.78
C ALA A 191 20.78 -15.56 3.73
N SER A 192 20.95 -14.91 4.88
CA SER A 192 19.88 -14.57 5.82
C SER A 192 19.01 -13.39 5.36
N ILE A 193 19.48 -12.60 4.38
CA ILE A 193 18.75 -11.45 3.84
C ILE A 193 18.11 -11.86 2.53
N VAL A 194 16.83 -12.22 2.59
CA VAL A 194 16.02 -12.51 1.41
C VAL A 194 15.13 -11.30 1.11
N PRO A 195 15.36 -10.58 0.00
CA PRO A 195 14.45 -9.55 -0.45
C PRO A 195 13.05 -10.12 -0.66
N CYS A 196 12.03 -9.44 -0.14
CA CYS A 196 10.67 -9.94 -0.22
C CYS A 196 9.64 -8.82 -0.39
N VAL A 197 8.47 -9.22 -0.88
CA VAL A 197 7.24 -8.45 -0.83
C VAL A 197 6.38 -9.03 0.27
N LEU A 198 5.89 -8.20 1.18
CA LEU A 198 4.87 -8.61 2.14
C LEU A 198 3.52 -8.05 1.71
N VAL A 199 2.51 -8.91 1.75
CA VAL A 199 1.14 -8.59 1.34
C VAL A 199 0.20 -8.97 2.46
N PHE A 200 -0.34 -7.99 3.18
CA PHE A 200 -1.35 -8.26 4.21
C PHE A 200 -2.67 -7.68 3.74
N TYR A 201 -3.74 -8.44 3.89
CA TYR A 201 -5.06 -8.07 3.37
C TYR A 201 -6.17 -8.74 4.18
N SER A 202 -7.38 -8.21 4.07
CA SER A 202 -8.60 -8.89 4.52
C SER A 202 -9.55 -9.11 3.34
N HIS A 203 -10.33 -10.18 3.39
CA HIS A 203 -11.37 -10.42 2.40
C HIS A 203 -12.60 -9.54 2.69
N HIS A 204 -12.52 -8.24 2.34
CA HIS A 204 -13.58 -7.24 2.59
C HIS A 204 -14.91 -7.62 1.92
N ARG A 205 -14.83 -8.33 0.78
CA ARG A 205 -15.98 -8.87 0.06
C ARG A 205 -15.83 -10.38 -0.03
N PRO A 206 -16.37 -11.16 0.94
CA PRO A 206 -16.13 -12.61 0.99
C PRO A 206 -16.50 -13.37 -0.30
N HIS A 207 -17.53 -12.91 -1.00
CA HIS A 207 -17.95 -13.47 -2.29
C HIS A 207 -16.97 -13.23 -3.45
N LEU A 208 -15.96 -12.36 -3.26
CA LEU A 208 -14.87 -12.10 -4.21
C LEU A 208 -13.51 -12.60 -3.70
N ALA A 209 -13.47 -13.38 -2.61
CA ALA A 209 -12.22 -13.86 -2.03
C ALA A 209 -11.33 -14.59 -3.05
N ASP A 210 -11.93 -15.38 -3.95
CA ASP A 210 -11.20 -16.05 -5.03
C ASP A 210 -10.49 -15.10 -6.00
N ARG A 211 -11.05 -13.89 -6.18
CA ARG A 211 -10.44 -12.82 -6.99
C ARG A 211 -9.33 -12.11 -6.24
N ASP A 212 -9.39 -12.01 -4.91
CA ASP A 212 -8.25 -11.52 -4.12
C ASP A 212 -7.07 -12.49 -4.28
N LEU A 213 -7.33 -13.80 -4.16
CA LEU A 213 -6.32 -14.86 -4.31
C LEU A 213 -5.74 -14.97 -5.73
N GLU A 214 -6.41 -14.41 -6.73
CA GLU A 214 -5.88 -14.32 -8.10
C GLU A 214 -4.58 -13.53 -8.16
N PHE A 215 -4.37 -12.58 -7.25
CA PHE A 215 -3.10 -11.86 -7.13
C PHE A 215 -1.92 -12.82 -6.96
N PHE A 216 -2.04 -13.79 -6.05
CA PHE A 216 -0.98 -14.76 -5.78
C PHE A 216 -0.83 -15.79 -6.90
N ARG A 217 -1.93 -16.18 -7.58
CA ARG A 217 -1.85 -17.06 -8.77
C ARG A 217 -1.08 -16.38 -9.91
N LYS A 218 -1.35 -15.10 -10.16
CA LYS A 218 -0.60 -14.27 -11.12
C LYS A 218 0.87 -14.11 -10.72
N ALA A 219 1.12 -13.87 -9.43
CA ALA A 219 2.48 -13.77 -8.91
C ALA A 219 3.27 -15.08 -9.13
N GLN A 220 2.68 -16.23 -8.80
CA GLN A 220 3.28 -17.54 -9.04
C GLN A 220 3.56 -17.78 -10.53
N GLY A 221 2.62 -17.41 -11.40
CA GLY A 221 2.82 -17.43 -12.86
C GLY A 221 3.96 -16.54 -13.35
N ALA A 222 4.29 -15.48 -12.61
CA ALA A 222 5.42 -14.58 -12.85
C ALA A 222 6.70 -14.99 -12.09
N GLY A 223 6.75 -16.20 -11.52
CA GLY A 223 7.95 -16.76 -10.89
C GLY A 223 8.18 -16.33 -9.44
N TRP A 224 7.15 -15.82 -8.76
CA TRP A 224 7.20 -15.57 -7.32
C TRP A 224 6.88 -16.83 -6.53
N VAL A 225 7.63 -17.07 -5.45
CA VAL A 225 7.26 -18.03 -4.41
C VAL A 225 6.38 -17.30 -3.40
N CYS A 226 5.18 -17.80 -3.15
CA CYS A 226 4.20 -17.17 -2.26
C CYS A 226 3.90 -18.09 -1.07
N GLU A 227 4.09 -17.59 0.15
CA GLU A 227 3.87 -18.31 1.40
C GLU A 227 2.98 -17.49 2.34
N GLU A 228 1.93 -18.09 2.90
CA GLU A 228 1.17 -17.47 3.98
C GLU A 228 1.93 -17.58 5.30
N ILE A 229 2.19 -16.44 5.94
CA ILE A 229 3.03 -16.33 7.14
C ILE A 229 2.26 -15.81 8.36
N VAL A 230 1.08 -15.22 8.16
CA VAL A 230 0.23 -14.68 9.22
C VAL A 230 -1.23 -14.96 8.91
N THR A 231 -1.97 -15.40 9.92
CA THR A 231 -3.43 -15.37 9.92
C THR A 231 -3.87 -14.89 11.29
N HIS A 232 -4.49 -13.72 11.37
CA HIS A 232 -4.90 -13.11 12.64
C HIS A 232 -6.29 -12.51 12.55
N LYS A 233 -7.06 -12.61 13.63
CA LYS A 233 -8.41 -12.06 13.70
C LYS A 233 -8.42 -10.72 14.41
N TYR A 234 -9.13 -9.78 13.84
CA TYR A 234 -9.43 -8.47 14.39
C TYR A 234 -10.95 -8.28 14.50
N PRO A 235 -11.45 -7.29 15.25
CA PRO A 235 -12.81 -6.83 15.03
C PRO A 235 -13.03 -6.47 13.56
N PRO A 236 -14.18 -6.81 12.95
CA PRO A 236 -14.43 -6.48 11.55
C PRO A 236 -14.38 -4.97 11.34
N MET A 237 -13.78 -4.52 10.22
CA MET A 237 -13.70 -3.09 9.85
C MET A 237 -15.09 -2.45 9.82
N PHE A 238 -16.06 -3.17 9.26
CA PHE A 238 -17.45 -2.73 9.12
C PHE A 238 -18.36 -3.85 9.65
N PRO A 239 -18.83 -3.78 10.91
CA PRO A 239 -19.61 -4.86 11.52
C PRO A 239 -20.86 -5.25 10.71
N GLU A 240 -21.52 -4.25 10.12
CA GLU A 240 -22.79 -4.38 9.41
C GLU A 240 -22.65 -4.88 7.96
N ASP A 241 -21.43 -5.00 7.43
CA ASP A 241 -21.21 -5.44 6.05
C ASP A 241 -21.66 -6.89 5.82
N PRO A 242 -22.21 -7.20 4.62
CA PRO A 242 -22.69 -8.54 4.31
C PRO A 242 -21.55 -9.56 4.13
N GLY A 243 -21.88 -10.84 4.30
CA GLY A 243 -20.93 -11.96 4.21
C GLY A 243 -20.42 -12.41 5.58
N GLU A 244 -19.68 -13.53 5.59
CA GLU A 244 -19.24 -14.17 6.85
C GLU A 244 -18.28 -13.24 7.62
N GLU A 245 -18.70 -12.81 8.82
CA GLU A 245 -17.92 -11.92 9.68
C GLU A 245 -16.52 -12.46 9.95
N LYS A 246 -16.40 -13.77 10.21
CA LYS A 246 -15.12 -14.43 10.44
C LYS A 246 -14.15 -14.23 9.27
N VAL A 247 -14.64 -14.20 8.04
CA VAL A 247 -13.81 -13.96 6.84
C VAL A 247 -13.41 -12.49 6.76
N ARG A 248 -14.34 -11.56 6.95
CA ARG A 248 -14.06 -10.10 6.90
C ARG A 248 -13.17 -9.61 8.06
N ALA A 249 -13.21 -10.31 9.18
CA ALA A 249 -12.46 -10.03 10.40
C ALA A 249 -11.04 -10.62 10.38
N THR A 250 -10.73 -11.51 9.43
CA THR A 250 -9.42 -12.19 9.38
C THR A 250 -8.50 -11.45 8.43
N VAL A 251 -7.35 -11.03 8.96
CA VAL A 251 -6.22 -10.55 8.19
C VAL A 251 -5.32 -11.73 7.85
N HIS A 252 -4.99 -11.86 6.58
CA HIS A 252 -4.00 -12.79 6.05
C HIS A 252 -2.73 -12.02 5.69
N GLY A 253 -1.56 -12.56 6.02
CA GLY A 253 -0.26 -11.99 5.65
C GLY A 253 0.54 -13.00 4.87
N TRP A 254 0.98 -12.60 3.69
CA TRP A 254 1.74 -13.42 2.75
C TRP A 254 3.10 -12.80 2.50
N ARG A 255 4.10 -13.66 2.33
CA ARG A 255 5.44 -13.32 1.89
C ARG A 255 5.63 -13.80 0.46
N MET A 256 6.17 -12.93 -0.38
CA MET A 256 6.58 -13.27 -1.73
C MET A 256 8.07 -13.05 -1.89
N THR A 257 8.76 -14.04 -2.45
CA THR A 257 10.19 -13.98 -2.76
C THR A 257 10.44 -14.42 -4.19
N ARG A 258 11.57 -14.00 -4.78
CA ARG A 258 12.05 -14.61 -6.02
C ARG A 258 12.65 -15.96 -5.70
N GLY A 259 12.26 -17.00 -6.45
CA GLY A 259 12.92 -18.30 -6.38
C GLY A 259 14.39 -18.20 -6.75
N ASP A 260 15.22 -19.11 -6.24
CA ASP A 260 16.62 -19.18 -6.65
C ASP A 260 16.68 -19.48 -8.16
N ALA A 261 17.61 -18.84 -8.88
CA ALA A 261 17.69 -18.86 -10.35
C ALA A 261 17.89 -20.25 -11.01
N GLY A 262 17.84 -21.34 -10.24
CA GLY A 262 17.92 -22.73 -10.69
C GLY A 262 16.61 -23.52 -10.68
N ASP A 263 15.53 -22.98 -10.12
CA ASP A 263 14.24 -23.71 -9.94
C ASP A 263 13.19 -23.40 -11.01
N PHE A 264 13.55 -22.67 -12.08
CA PHE A 264 12.63 -22.46 -13.19
C PHE A 264 12.63 -23.68 -14.12
N PRO A 265 11.50 -24.41 -14.28
CA PRO A 265 11.39 -25.35 -15.38
C PRO A 265 11.49 -24.56 -16.69
N HIS A 266 12.53 -24.86 -17.47
CA HIS A 266 12.69 -24.37 -18.85
C HIS A 266 11.55 -24.88 -19.74
N SER A 267 10.40 -24.20 -19.72
CA SER A 267 9.33 -24.24 -20.72
C SER A 267 8.21 -23.35 -20.18
N ILE A 268 7.81 -22.26 -20.84
CA ILE A 268 7.03 -22.31 -22.07
C ILE A 268 7.34 -21.06 -22.91
N LEU A 269 8.01 -21.28 -24.03
CA LEU A 269 7.86 -20.47 -25.24
C LEU A 269 6.93 -21.30 -26.14
N ILE A 270 5.67 -20.87 -26.28
CA ILE A 270 4.86 -21.08 -27.49
C ILE A 270 3.97 -19.85 -27.64
#